data_AF-A0AAV4DAK9-F1
#
_entry.id   AF-A0AAV4DAK9-F1
#
_cell.length_a   1.000
_cell.length_b   1.000
_cell.length_c   1.000
_cell.angle_alpha   90.00
_cell.angle_beta   90.00
_cell.angle_gamma   90.00
#
_symmetry.space_group_name_H-M   'P 1'
#
loop_
_entity.id
_entity.type
_entity.pdbx_description
1 polymer ?
#
loop_
_entity_poly.entity_id
_entity_poly.type
_entity_poly.pdbx_seq_one_letter_code
_entity_poly.pdbx_strand_id
1 'polypeptide(L)'
;MIYTLPIHEQRKQVCRHMFLSTLGVTEGQIRTALKKKQRDGQIAMEGRGGRREAEKVEDEEKRQTILDHINKFPRMESHYCRANTKNEFLAPELNLTTMYNMYVSEMAADKKKPAS
;
A
#
# COMPACT_ATOMS: atom_id res chain seq x y z
N MET A 1 -20.88 -18.14 -26.68
CA MET A 1 -21.16 -16.74 -26.26
C MET A 1 -21.56 -15.97 -27.50
N ILE A 2 -22.71 -15.31 -27.50
CA ILE A 2 -23.19 -14.55 -28.65
C ILE A 2 -22.66 -13.12 -28.51
N TYR A 3 -21.95 -12.63 -29.52
CA TYR A 3 -21.43 -11.26 -29.55
C TYR A 3 -22.35 -10.38 -30.39
N THR A 4 -22.76 -9.23 -29.85
CA THR A 4 -23.64 -8.27 -30.55
C THR A 4 -23.11 -6.86 -30.45
N LEU A 5 -23.19 -6.10 -31.55
CA LEU A 5 -22.86 -4.67 -31.57
C LEU A 5 -24.11 -3.86 -31.95
N PRO A 6 -24.30 -2.66 -31.38
CA PRO A 6 -25.40 -1.78 -31.74
C PRO A 6 -25.13 -1.08 -33.08
N ILE A 7 -26.10 -1.11 -33.97
CA ILE A 7 -26.11 -0.38 -35.25
C ILE A 7 -27.49 0.23 -35.40
N HIS A 8 -27.58 1.57 -35.43
CA HIS A 8 -28.85 2.30 -35.60
C HIS A 8 -30.01 1.68 -34.77
N GLU A 9 -29.78 1.54 -33.46
CA GLU A 9 -30.72 0.96 -32.47
C GLU A 9 -30.98 -0.55 -32.55
N GLN A 10 -30.44 -1.24 -33.55
CA GLN A 10 -30.54 -2.69 -33.67
C GLN A 10 -29.28 -3.40 -33.16
N ARG A 11 -29.45 -4.53 -32.46
CA ARG A 11 -28.32 -5.39 -32.05
C ARG A 11 -28.00 -6.37 -33.17
N LYS A 12 -26.88 -6.18 -33.86
CA LYS A 12 -26.42 -7.09 -34.90
C LYS A 12 -25.44 -8.10 -34.30
N GLN A 13 -25.67 -9.39 -34.56
CA GLN A 13 -24.70 -10.42 -34.19
C GLN A 13 -23.43 -10.30 -35.03
N VAL A 14 -22.28 -10.47 -34.39
CA VAL A 14 -20.96 -10.37 -35.01
C VAL A 14 -20.06 -11.51 -34.55
N CYS A 15 -18.95 -11.73 -35.26
CA CYS A 15 -17.95 -12.70 -34.83
C CYS A 15 -17.16 -12.18 -33.62
N ARG A 16 -16.51 -13.11 -32.90
CA ARG A 16 -15.66 -12.80 -31.74
C ARG A 16 -14.57 -11.77 -32.08
N HIS A 17 -13.86 -11.96 -33.19
CA HIS A 17 -12.75 -11.07 -33.58
C HIS A 17 -13.24 -9.64 -33.81
N MET A 18 -14.34 -9.46 -34.52
CA MET A 18 -14.95 -8.15 -34.75
C MET A 18 -15.31 -7.46 -33.43
N PHE A 19 -15.99 -8.17 -32.52
CA PHE A 19 -16.38 -7.59 -31.23
C PHE A 19 -15.17 -7.12 -30.40
N LEU A 20 -14.13 -7.95 -30.31
CA LEU A 20 -12.91 -7.62 -29.56
C LEU A 20 -12.16 -6.44 -30.18
N SER A 21 -11.94 -6.47 -31.50
CA SER A 21 -11.21 -5.42 -32.21
C SER A 21 -11.97 -4.10 -32.23
N THR A 22 -13.29 -4.12 -32.44
CA THR A 22 -14.12 -2.91 -32.49
C THR A 22 -14.22 -2.21 -31.13
N LEU A 23 -14.35 -2.97 -30.04
CA LEU A 23 -14.46 -2.39 -28.69
C LEU A 23 -13.10 -2.23 -27.99
N GLY A 24 -12.00 -2.68 -28.61
CA GLY A 24 -10.67 -2.62 -28.02
C GLY A 24 -10.53 -3.41 -26.72
N VAL A 25 -11.33 -4.46 -26.54
CA VAL A 25 -11.34 -5.29 -25.32
C VAL A 25 -10.76 -6.66 -25.61
N THR A 26 -10.13 -7.23 -24.59
CA THR A 26 -9.65 -8.61 -24.61
C THR A 26 -10.73 -9.57 -24.12
N GLU A 27 -10.63 -10.82 -24.52
CA GLU A 27 -11.53 -11.88 -24.02
C GLU A 27 -11.44 -12.03 -22.49
N GLY A 28 -10.25 -11.83 -21.91
CA GLY A 28 -10.03 -11.87 -20.47
C GLY A 28 -10.85 -10.81 -19.72
N GLN A 29 -10.93 -9.59 -20.25
CA GLN A 29 -11.75 -8.52 -19.68
C GLN A 29 -13.24 -8.88 -19.70
N ILE A 30 -13.75 -9.42 -20.82
CA ILE A 30 -15.15 -9.86 -20.94
C ILE A 30 -15.46 -10.97 -19.93
N ARG A 31 -14.62 -12.00 -19.85
CA ARG A 31 -14.82 -13.11 -18.90
C ARG A 31 -14.78 -12.63 -17.45
N THR A 32 -13.87 -11.71 -17.13
CA THR A 32 -13.75 -11.13 -15.78
C THR A 32 -14.98 -10.30 -15.43
N ALA A 33 -15.45 -9.45 -16.34
CA ALA A 33 -16.65 -8.65 -16.14
C ALA A 33 -17.89 -9.53 -15.91
N LEU A 34 -18.07 -10.57 -16.72
CA LEU A 34 -19.17 -11.53 -16.56
C LEU A 34 -19.07 -12.32 -15.26
N LYS A 35 -17.87 -12.70 -14.83
CA LYS A 35 -17.64 -13.38 -13.54
C LYS A 35 -17.93 -12.48 -12.34
N LYS A 36 -17.64 -11.18 -12.44
CA LYS A 36 -17.86 -10.19 -11.38
C LYS A 36 -19.29 -9.62 -11.36
N LYS A 37 -20.10 -9.90 -12.39
CA LYS A 37 -21.48 -9.44 -12.47
C LYS A 37 -22.35 -10.16 -11.43
N GLN A 38 -23.00 -9.39 -10.57
CA GLN A 38 -23.97 -9.84 -9.59
C GLN A 38 -25.36 -10.01 -10.23
N ARG A 39 -26.30 -10.66 -9.51
CA ARG A 39 -27.62 -11.01 -10.04
C ARG A 39 -28.49 -9.79 -10.37
N ASP A 40 -28.28 -8.71 -9.62
CA ASP A 40 -28.88 -7.38 -9.80
C ASP A 40 -28.29 -6.59 -11.00
N GLY A 41 -27.29 -7.15 -11.69
CA GLY A 41 -26.63 -6.51 -12.81
C GLY A 41 -25.50 -5.56 -12.41
N GLN A 42 -25.22 -5.40 -11.13
CA GLN A 42 -24.09 -4.61 -10.65
C GLN A 42 -22.79 -5.42 -10.76
N ILE A 43 -21.66 -4.75 -10.78
CA ILE A 43 -20.34 -5.39 -10.73
C ILE A 43 -19.89 -5.39 -9.28
N ALA A 44 -19.43 -6.54 -8.78
CA ALA A 44 -18.92 -6.67 -7.43
C ALA A 44 -17.85 -5.62 -7.10
N MET A 45 -17.91 -5.08 -5.88
CA MET A 45 -17.00 -4.03 -5.41
C MET A 45 -15.53 -4.45 -5.58
N GLU A 46 -14.72 -3.54 -6.12
CA GLU A 46 -13.31 -3.78 -6.38
C GLU A 46 -12.49 -3.71 -5.10
N GLY A 47 -12.06 -4.87 -4.58
CA GLY A 47 -11.21 -4.96 -3.38
C GLY A 47 -9.70 -4.85 -3.65
N ARG A 48 -9.28 -4.11 -4.69
CA ARG A 48 -7.85 -3.88 -4.94
C ARG A 48 -7.38 -2.72 -4.06
N GLY A 49 -6.32 -2.95 -3.30
CA GLY A 49 -5.83 -1.99 -2.31
C GLY A 49 -6.67 -1.99 -1.03
N GLY A 50 -6.07 -1.44 0.03
CA GLY A 50 -6.62 -1.41 1.38
C GLY A 50 -5.77 -2.20 2.38
N ARG A 51 -5.35 -1.54 3.46
CA ARG A 51 -4.70 -2.18 4.61
C ARG A 51 -5.79 -2.61 5.59
N ARG A 52 -5.74 -3.84 6.09
CA ARG A 52 -6.72 -4.33 7.07
C ARG A 52 -6.60 -3.47 8.34
N GLU A 53 -7.72 -3.16 8.99
CA GLU A 53 -7.70 -2.32 10.19
C GLU A 53 -6.86 -2.91 11.32
N ALA A 54 -6.89 -4.24 11.49
CA ALA A 54 -6.02 -4.96 12.43
C ALA A 54 -4.53 -4.75 12.12
N GLU A 55 -4.15 -4.76 10.83
CA GLU A 55 -2.77 -4.48 10.40
C GLU A 55 -2.35 -3.03 10.60
N LYS A 56 -3.30 -2.09 10.81
CA LYS A 56 -2.99 -0.70 11.16
C LYS A 56 -2.69 -0.58 12.65
N VAL A 57 -3.48 -1.21 13.51
CA VAL A 57 -3.30 -1.13 14.98
C VAL A 57 -1.97 -1.75 15.40
N GLU A 58 -1.65 -2.95 14.89
CA GLU A 58 -0.36 -3.58 15.18
C GLU A 58 0.83 -2.76 14.65
N ASP A 59 0.63 -2.03 13.54
CA ASP A 59 1.66 -1.13 13.00
C ASP A 59 1.87 0.08 13.90
N GLU A 60 0.81 0.66 14.45
CA GLU A 60 0.91 1.81 15.35
C GLU A 60 1.66 1.46 16.64
N GLU A 61 1.38 0.31 17.25
CA GLU A 61 2.11 -0.13 18.45
C GLU A 61 3.60 -0.34 18.14
N LYS A 62 3.92 -1.01 17.02
CA LYS A 62 5.31 -1.18 16.57
C LYS A 62 5.98 0.16 16.32
N ARG A 63 5.32 1.07 15.61
CA ARG A 63 5.82 2.43 15.34
C ARG A 63 6.08 3.20 16.62
N GLN A 64 5.18 3.14 17.59
CA GLN A 64 5.36 3.78 18.90
C GLN A 64 6.60 3.24 19.61
N THR A 65 6.80 1.92 19.68
CA THR A 65 8.00 1.36 20.32
C THR A 65 9.31 1.81 19.65
N ILE A 66 9.30 1.94 18.32
CA ILE A 66 10.46 2.43 17.57
C ILE A 66 10.67 3.93 17.85
N LEU A 67 9.61 4.73 17.85
CA LEU A 67 9.67 6.17 18.14
C LEU A 67 10.17 6.42 19.57
N ASP A 68 9.69 5.67 20.55
CA ASP A 68 10.12 5.77 21.94
C ASP A 68 11.61 5.47 22.07
N HIS A 69 12.11 4.44 21.37
CA HIS A 69 13.54 4.14 21.33
C HIS A 69 14.35 5.27 20.68
N ILE A 70 13.89 5.80 19.53
CA ILE A 70 14.55 6.94 18.85
C ILE A 70 14.59 8.19 19.74
N ASN A 71 13.55 8.43 20.54
CA ASN A 71 13.46 9.59 21.42
C ASN A 71 14.35 9.50 22.67
N LYS A 72 14.95 8.34 22.97
CA LYS A 72 15.96 8.22 24.05
C LYS A 72 17.28 8.88 23.69
N PHE A 73 17.57 9.08 22.40
CA PHE A 73 18.83 9.66 21.96
C PHE A 73 18.81 11.19 22.07
N PRO A 74 19.84 11.82 22.63
CA PRO A 74 19.93 13.27 22.71
C PRO A 74 20.05 13.87 21.31
N ARG A 75 19.35 14.97 21.12
CA ARG A 75 19.30 15.72 19.87
C ARG A 75 20.10 17.00 20.02
N MET A 76 20.85 17.34 18.97
CA MET A 76 21.74 18.48 18.92
C MET A 76 21.27 19.45 17.85
N GLU A 77 21.30 20.74 18.14
CA GLU A 77 21.04 21.76 17.13
C GLU A 77 22.16 21.79 16.09
N SER A 78 21.85 22.18 14.85
CA SER A 78 22.89 22.34 13.82
C SER A 78 23.87 23.45 14.21
N HIS A 79 25.05 23.07 14.68
CA HIS A 79 26.12 24.01 15.03
C HIS A 79 26.62 24.86 13.83
N TYR A 80 26.34 24.45 12.58
CA TYR A 80 27.03 24.99 11.40
C TYR A 80 26.17 25.55 10.26
N CYS A 81 24.83 25.61 10.31
CA CYS A 81 24.07 26.06 9.13
C CYS A 81 22.84 26.92 9.45
N ARG A 82 22.91 28.18 8.96
CA ARG A 82 21.84 29.12 8.59
C ARG A 82 20.69 29.26 9.61
N ALA A 83 20.57 30.47 10.17
CA ALA A 83 19.65 30.92 11.23
C ALA A 83 18.13 30.60 11.11
N ASN A 84 17.68 29.81 10.13
CA ASN A 84 16.27 29.62 9.78
C ASN A 84 15.76 28.18 9.79
N THR A 85 16.54 27.17 10.22
CA THR A 85 16.05 25.77 10.31
C THR A 85 15.95 25.29 11.75
N LYS A 86 14.80 24.70 12.12
CA LYS A 86 14.55 24.06 13.43
C LYS A 86 14.94 22.57 13.44
N ASN A 87 15.87 22.18 12.55
CA ASN A 87 16.24 20.78 12.40
C ASN A 87 17.20 20.38 13.52
N GLU A 88 16.89 19.26 14.15
CA GLU A 88 17.72 18.64 15.17
C GLU A 88 18.45 17.44 14.59
N PHE A 89 19.68 17.20 15.04
CA PHE A 89 20.57 16.16 14.54
C PHE A 89 20.94 15.20 15.67
N LEU A 90 21.14 13.93 15.32
CA LEU A 90 21.68 12.94 16.24
C LEU A 90 23.22 13.05 16.29
N ALA A 91 23.81 12.44 17.32
CA ALA A 91 25.27 12.39 17.44
C ALA A 91 25.91 11.72 16.20
N PRO A 92 27.08 12.22 15.72
CA PRO A 92 27.73 11.68 14.51
C PRO A 92 28.10 10.20 14.58
N GLU A 93 28.37 9.71 15.80
CA GLU A 93 28.70 8.30 16.09
C GLU A 93 27.47 7.37 15.97
N LEU A 94 26.27 7.95 15.95
CA LEU A 94 25.03 7.22 15.95
C LEU A 94 24.55 7.00 14.51
N ASN A 95 24.79 5.80 13.99
CA ASN A 95 24.28 5.37 12.70
C ASN A 95 23.04 4.47 12.85
N LEU A 96 22.29 4.30 11.77
CA LEU A 96 21.05 3.51 11.76
C LEU A 96 21.26 2.07 12.25
N THR A 97 22.37 1.43 11.85
CA THR A 97 22.70 0.06 12.25
C THR A 97 22.97 -0.03 13.75
N THR A 98 23.70 0.92 14.31
CA THR A 98 24.00 1.03 15.74
C THR A 98 22.72 1.22 16.54
N MET A 99 21.84 2.15 16.12
CA MET A 99 20.55 2.37 16.76
C MET A 99 19.67 1.11 16.71
N TYR A 100 19.62 0.43 15.57
CA TYR A 100 18.85 -0.81 15.44
C TYR A 100 19.39 -1.92 16.35
N ASN A 101 20.71 -2.09 16.43
CA ASN A 101 21.32 -3.08 17.31
C ASN A 101 21.03 -2.77 18.80
N MET A 102 21.04 -1.49 19.18
CA MET A 102 20.63 -1.05 20.52
C MET A 102 19.15 -1.37 20.77
N TYR A 103 18.26 -1.06 19.82
CA TYR A 103 16.83 -1.38 19.90
C TYR A 103 16.59 -2.88 20.10
N VAL A 104 17.22 -3.74 19.29
CA VAL A 104 17.09 -5.20 19.41
C VAL A 104 17.58 -5.69 20.78
N SER A 105 18.67 -5.11 21.29
CA SER A 105 19.21 -5.46 22.61
C SER A 105 18.26 -5.06 23.75
N GLU A 106 17.67 -3.86 23.67
CA GLU A 106 16.64 -3.41 24.63
C GLU A 106 15.39 -4.30 24.60
N MET A 107 14.91 -4.63 23.40
CA MET A 107 13.74 -5.50 23.24
C MET A 107 14.00 -6.91 23.77
N ALA A 108 15.21 -7.45 23.57
CA ALA A 108 15.62 -8.73 24.13
C ALA A 108 15.66 -8.70 25.66
N ALA A 109 16.12 -7.60 26.27
CA ALA A 109 16.13 -7.42 27.73
C ALA A 109 14.71 -7.36 28.31
N ASP A 110 13.78 -6.69 27.61
CA ASP A 110 12.37 -6.58 27.98
C ASP A 110 11.54 -7.83 27.63
N LYS A 111 12.17 -8.87 27.07
CA LYS A 111 11.51 -10.10 26.53
C LYS A 111 10.43 -9.80 25.49
N LYS A 112 10.55 -8.68 24.77
CA LYS A 112 9.66 -8.29 23.67
C LYS A 112 10.30 -8.69 22.33
N LYS A 113 9.47 -9.03 21.34
CA LYS A 113 9.96 -9.27 19.99
C LYS A 113 10.23 -7.92 19.32
N PRO A 114 11.41 -7.70 18.71
CA PRO A 114 11.67 -6.48 17.97
C PRO A 114 10.72 -6.38 16.78
N ALA A 115 10.25 -5.17 16.49
CA ALA A 115 9.50 -4.90 15.28
C ALA A 115 10.38 -5.21 14.05
N SER A 116 9.92 -6.15 13.22
CA SER A 116 10.56 -6.59 11.97
C SER A 116 9.92 -5.94 10.76
#